data_AF-A0A7Y3FAI3-F1
#
_entry.id   AF-A0A7Y3FAI3-F1
#
_cell.length_a   1.000
_cell.length_b   1.000
_cell.length_c   1.000
_cell.angle_alpha   90.00
_cell.angle_beta   90.00
_cell.angle_gamma   90.00
#
_symmetry.space_group_name_H-M   'P 1'
#
loop_
_entity.id
_entity.type
_entity.pdbx_description
1 polymer ?
#
loop_
_entity_poly.entity_id
_entity_poly.type
_entity_poly.pdbx_seq_one_letter_code
_entity_poly.pdbx_strand_id
1 'polypeptide(L)'
;MQPWLIHNKPPKYHKKLGLIGIFLAGAVVFSALQVMPYQVVNEFLPDVLKYGFSFADLCALTGFSICVVVGVMKAKNIDVHARWLISTVFWILLPATARLVYFPLVNAYEGNPPPTYLQSVYICWILTTLIPLIFMMYLDHKKEKKVYRPYIFTLIGVSFYTLAIKPMGEWQWWIDICHNIIGKGM
;
A
#
# COMPACT_ATOMS: atom_id res chain seq x y z
N MET A 1 11.73 -6.71 13.86
CA MET A 1 12.95 -6.22 14.54
C MET A 1 12.73 -4.96 15.37
N GLN A 2 12.15 -3.88 14.86
CA GLN A 2 11.96 -2.62 15.60
C GLN A 2 11.22 -2.75 16.97
N PRO A 3 10.12 -3.54 17.08
CA PRO A 3 9.43 -3.73 18.37
C PRO A 3 10.30 -4.43 19.42
N TRP A 4 11.13 -5.40 18.99
CA TRP A 4 12.03 -6.14 19.88
C TRP A 4 13.15 -5.26 20.44
N LEU A 5 13.68 -4.33 19.63
CA LEU A 5 14.72 -3.39 20.06
C LEU A 5 14.25 -2.37 21.09
N ILE A 6 12.99 -1.95 21.05
CA ILE A 6 12.42 -1.04 22.06
C ILE A 6 12.33 -1.73 23.42
N HIS A 7 12.01 -3.03 23.44
CA HIS A 7 11.82 -3.77 24.68
C HIS A 7 13.12 -4.32 25.28
N ASN A 8 14.12 -4.65 24.44
CA ASN A 8 15.32 -5.39 24.87
C ASN A 8 16.64 -4.60 24.79
N LYS A 9 16.65 -3.38 24.22
CA LYS A 9 17.88 -2.61 23.99
C LYS A 9 17.66 -1.13 24.32
N PRO A 10 18.74 -0.36 24.59
CA PRO A 10 18.67 1.07 24.80
C PRO A 10 18.00 1.79 23.59
N PRO A 11 17.16 2.83 23.84
CA PRO A 11 16.43 3.56 22.78
C PRO A 11 17.32 4.15 21.67
N LYS A 12 18.61 4.36 21.95
CA LYS A 12 19.66 4.75 20.98
C LYS A 12 19.67 3.85 19.73
N TYR A 13 19.52 2.54 19.89
CA TYR A 13 19.57 1.61 18.77
C TYR A 13 18.32 1.67 17.91
N HIS A 14 17.15 1.88 18.53
CA HIS A 14 15.90 2.12 17.81
C HIS A 14 15.99 3.38 16.92
N LYS A 15 16.58 4.47 17.44
CA LYS A 15 16.78 5.71 16.64
C LYS A 15 17.70 5.51 15.44
N LYS A 16 18.82 4.80 15.61
CA LYS A 16 19.75 4.51 14.50
C LYS A 16 19.11 3.65 13.41
N LEU A 17 18.40 2.60 13.79
CA LEU A 17 17.67 1.75 12.84
C LEU A 17 16.47 2.47 12.22
N GLY A 18 15.83 3.39 12.96
CA GLY A 18 14.78 4.25 12.44
C GLY A 18 15.26 5.14 11.29
N LEU A 19 16.47 5.70 11.39
CA LEU A 19 17.08 6.49 10.31
C LEU A 19 17.27 5.66 9.04
N ILE A 20 17.79 4.43 9.19
CA ILE A 20 17.93 3.48 8.08
C ILE A 20 16.55 3.12 7.51
N GLY A 21 15.55 2.94 8.36
CA GLY A 21 14.17 2.68 7.96
C GLY A 21 13.55 3.83 7.14
N ILE A 22 13.83 5.09 7.49
CA ILE A 22 13.38 6.25 6.70
C ILE A 22 14.06 6.27 5.33
N PHE A 23 15.36 6.02 5.29
CA PHE A 23 16.11 5.93 4.03
C PHE A 23 15.55 4.81 3.13
N LEU A 24 15.32 3.62 3.70
CA LEU A 24 14.69 2.50 3.01
C LEU A 24 13.27 2.82 2.53
N ALA A 25 12.45 3.49 3.35
CA ALA A 25 11.11 3.93 2.95
C ALA A 25 11.17 4.87 1.75
N GLY A 26 12.12 5.81 1.72
CA GLY A 26 12.38 6.65 0.56
C GLY A 26 12.78 5.83 -0.67
N ALA A 27 13.72 4.89 -0.52
CA ALA A 27 14.14 4.01 -1.60
C ALA A 27 12.97 3.18 -2.18
N VAL A 28 12.08 2.66 -1.31
CA VAL A 28 10.87 1.94 -1.74
C VAL A 28 9.98 2.86 -2.57
N VAL A 29 9.73 4.10 -2.14
CA VAL A 29 8.90 5.05 -2.89
C VAL A 29 9.50 5.36 -4.25
N PHE A 30 10.79 5.67 -4.33
CA PHE A 30 11.46 5.93 -5.60
C PHE A 30 11.46 4.72 -6.53
N SER A 31 11.77 3.53 -6.00
CA SER A 31 11.76 2.30 -6.80
C SER A 31 10.37 1.98 -7.34
N ALA A 32 9.32 2.21 -6.57
CA ALA A 32 7.95 1.97 -7.01
C ALA A 32 7.49 2.98 -8.07
N LEU A 33 7.86 4.26 -7.93
CA LEU A 33 7.61 5.28 -8.97
C LEU A 33 8.30 4.92 -10.29
N GLN A 34 9.53 4.39 -10.23
CA GLN A 34 10.27 3.99 -11.43
C GLN A 34 9.62 2.81 -12.18
N VAL A 35 8.83 1.96 -11.50
CA VAL A 35 8.14 0.83 -12.13
C VAL A 35 6.87 1.27 -12.86
N MET A 36 6.27 2.41 -12.51
CA MET A 36 4.99 2.86 -13.08
C MET A 36 5.01 3.06 -14.61
N PRO A 37 6.03 3.69 -15.24
CA PRO A 37 6.10 3.81 -16.70
C PRO A 37 6.07 2.45 -17.42
N TYR A 38 6.76 1.45 -16.87
CA TYR A 38 6.78 0.10 -17.44
C TYR A 38 5.42 -0.59 -17.37
N GLN A 39 4.57 -0.25 -16.39
CA GLN A 39 3.20 -0.78 -16.31
C GLN A 39 2.29 -0.17 -17.38
N VAL A 40 2.42 1.14 -17.64
CA VAL A 40 1.60 1.86 -18.62
C VAL A 40 1.91 1.41 -20.06
N VAL A 41 3.17 1.13 -20.37
CA VAL A 41 3.61 0.72 -21.71
C VAL A 41 3.48 -0.80 -21.94
N ASN A 42 3.11 -1.57 -20.93
CA ASN A 42 3.03 -3.04 -21.04
C ASN A 42 1.89 -3.49 -21.95
N GLU A 43 2.19 -4.17 -23.07
CA GLU A 43 1.19 -4.64 -24.04
C GLU A 43 0.38 -5.86 -23.56
N PHE A 44 0.88 -6.61 -22.57
CA PHE A 44 0.23 -7.84 -22.10
C PHE A 44 -0.91 -7.61 -21.11
N LEU A 45 -1.04 -6.39 -20.56
CA LEU A 45 -2.12 -6.04 -19.64
C LEU A 45 -3.29 -5.41 -20.39
N PRO A 46 -4.55 -5.70 -20.00
CA PRO A 46 -5.70 -4.91 -20.44
C PRO A 46 -5.55 -3.43 -20.05
N ASP A 47 -5.92 -2.51 -20.93
CA ASP A 47 -5.76 -1.06 -20.72
C ASP A 47 -6.43 -0.57 -19.42
N VAL A 48 -7.64 -1.05 -19.11
CA VAL A 48 -8.34 -0.75 -17.85
C VAL A 48 -7.49 -1.08 -16.62
N LEU A 49 -6.72 -2.18 -16.68
CA LEU A 49 -5.85 -2.59 -15.59
C LEU A 49 -4.57 -1.74 -15.52
N LYS A 50 -3.96 -1.37 -16.66
CA LYS A 50 -2.75 -0.53 -16.69
C LYS A 50 -2.97 0.81 -15.99
N TYR A 51 -4.04 1.51 -16.37
CA TYR A 51 -4.34 2.84 -15.85
C TYR A 51 -4.89 2.77 -14.42
N GLY A 52 -5.75 1.79 -14.14
CA GLY A 52 -6.27 1.55 -12.79
C GLY A 52 -5.17 1.23 -11.78
N PHE A 53 -4.14 0.45 -12.16
CA PHE A 53 -3.01 0.15 -11.28
C PHE A 53 -2.09 1.34 -11.09
N SER A 54 -1.84 2.10 -12.14
CA SER A 54 -1.02 3.31 -12.03
C SER A 54 -1.64 4.29 -11.03
N PHE A 55 -2.97 4.42 -11.02
CA PHE A 55 -3.70 5.20 -10.02
C PHE A 55 -3.56 4.61 -8.61
N ALA A 56 -3.82 3.31 -8.46
CA ALA A 56 -3.73 2.64 -7.16
C ALA A 56 -2.32 2.70 -6.57
N ASP A 57 -1.28 2.51 -7.38
CA ASP A 57 0.13 2.62 -6.96
C ASP A 57 0.44 4.06 -6.52
N LEU A 58 0.00 5.09 -7.25
CA LEU A 58 0.15 6.49 -6.83
C LEU A 58 -0.55 6.77 -5.49
N CYS A 59 -1.79 6.32 -5.33
CA CYS A 59 -2.52 6.47 -4.07
C CYS A 59 -1.83 5.70 -2.93
N ALA A 60 -1.35 4.48 -3.20
CA ALA A 60 -0.66 3.65 -2.23
C ALA A 60 0.64 4.28 -1.76
N LEU A 61 1.46 4.81 -2.68
CA LEU A 61 2.71 5.47 -2.39
C LEU A 61 2.50 6.79 -1.64
N THR A 62 1.47 7.55 -2.01
CA THR A 62 1.11 8.79 -1.32
C THR A 62 0.64 8.50 0.11
N GLY A 63 -0.25 7.52 0.29
CA GLY A 63 -0.74 7.09 1.60
C GLY A 63 0.37 6.54 2.49
N PHE A 64 1.25 5.70 1.94
CA PHE A 64 2.45 5.20 2.59
C PHE A 64 3.34 6.37 3.07
N SER A 65 3.64 7.31 2.19
CA SER A 65 4.50 8.46 2.49
C SER A 65 3.91 9.33 3.60
N ILE A 66 2.61 9.60 3.55
CA ILE A 66 1.90 10.33 4.62
C ILE A 66 2.02 9.57 5.94
N CYS A 67 1.79 8.26 5.94
CA CYS A 67 1.89 7.46 7.15
C CYS A 67 3.31 7.45 7.75
N VAL A 68 4.35 7.38 6.92
CA VAL A 68 5.75 7.47 7.36
C VAL A 68 6.03 8.85 7.96
N VAL A 69 5.70 9.93 7.25
CA VAL A 69 5.96 11.31 7.71
C VAL A 69 5.24 11.60 9.02
N VAL A 70 3.93 11.33 9.08
CA VAL A 70 3.13 11.57 10.28
C VAL A 70 3.58 10.65 11.43
N GLY A 71 3.94 9.41 11.12
CA GLY A 71 4.51 8.47 12.09
C GLY A 71 5.77 9.05 12.73
N VAL A 72 6.73 9.52 11.92
CA VAL A 72 7.97 10.13 12.41
C VAL A 72 7.70 11.42 13.20
N MET A 73 6.80 12.30 12.73
CA MET A 73 6.43 13.52 13.46
C MET A 73 5.82 13.23 14.83
N LYS A 74 5.08 12.13 14.96
CA LYS A 74 4.44 11.69 16.21
C LYS A 74 5.32 10.75 17.04
N ALA A 75 6.61 10.60 16.72
CA ALA A 75 7.55 9.74 17.45
C ALA A 75 7.66 10.02 18.96
N LYS A 76 7.24 11.20 19.43
CA LYS A 76 7.15 11.50 20.87
C LYS A 76 6.11 10.65 21.61
N ASN A 77 5.03 10.26 20.93
CA ASN A 77 3.99 9.39 21.48
C ASN A 77 4.14 8.00 20.83
N ILE A 78 4.75 7.08 21.56
CA ILE A 78 5.12 5.74 21.06
C ILE A 78 3.89 4.97 20.56
N ASP A 79 2.78 5.08 21.27
CA ASP A 79 1.51 4.41 20.95
C ASP A 79 0.91 4.90 19.63
N VAL A 80 0.98 6.20 19.36
CA VAL A 80 0.50 6.78 18.10
C VAL A 80 1.51 6.53 16.97
N HIS A 81 2.81 6.65 17.25
CA HIS A 81 3.89 6.39 16.31
C HIS A 81 3.85 4.97 15.76
N ALA A 82 3.78 3.97 16.63
CA ALA A 82 3.77 2.56 16.24
C ALA A 82 2.58 2.25 15.32
N ARG A 83 1.40 2.81 15.63
CA ARG A 83 0.18 2.58 14.83
C ARG A 83 0.25 3.24 13.45
N TRP A 84 0.84 4.42 13.33
CA TRP A 84 1.14 5.03 12.03
C TRP A 84 2.12 4.20 11.20
N LEU A 85 3.15 3.62 11.82
CA LEU A 85 4.08 2.73 11.11
C LEU A 85 3.42 1.42 10.70
N ILE A 86 2.56 0.83 11.53
CA ILE A 86 1.79 -0.37 11.16
C ILE A 86 0.88 -0.07 9.97
N SER A 87 0.22 1.10 9.95
CA SER A 87 -0.60 1.57 8.82
C SER A 87 0.16 1.61 7.49
N THR A 88 1.46 1.90 7.49
CA THR A 88 2.27 1.93 6.25
C THR A 88 2.26 0.58 5.52
N VAL A 89 2.23 -0.53 6.27
CA VAL A 89 2.26 -1.88 5.69
C VAL A 89 1.04 -2.12 4.83
N PHE A 90 -0.16 -1.75 5.30
CA PHE A 90 -1.42 -1.99 4.58
C PHE A 90 -1.54 -1.20 3.27
N TRP A 91 -0.86 -0.05 3.16
CA TRP A 91 -0.84 0.72 1.93
C TRP A 91 -0.11 -0.01 0.79
N ILE A 92 1.02 -0.64 1.09
CA ILE A 92 1.85 -1.34 0.09
C ILE A 92 1.47 -2.83 -0.04
N LEU A 93 0.93 -3.43 1.01
CA LEU A 93 0.65 -4.86 1.07
C LEU A 93 -0.39 -5.28 0.02
N LEU A 94 -1.42 -4.46 -0.22
CA LEU A 94 -2.48 -4.81 -1.17
C LEU A 94 -1.97 -5.00 -2.62
N PRO A 95 -1.31 -4.02 -3.27
CA PRO A 95 -0.83 -4.21 -4.64
C PRO A 95 0.24 -5.31 -4.72
N ALA A 96 1.08 -5.45 -3.69
CA ALA A 96 2.10 -6.50 -3.65
C ALA A 96 1.48 -7.91 -3.57
N THR A 97 0.49 -8.11 -2.69
CA THR A 97 -0.18 -9.41 -2.52
C THR A 97 -1.06 -9.76 -3.71
N ALA A 98 -1.74 -8.78 -4.30
CA ALA A 98 -2.52 -9.00 -5.52
C ALA A 98 -1.65 -9.53 -6.68
N ARG A 99 -0.46 -8.92 -6.89
CA ARG A 99 0.52 -9.38 -7.88
C ARG A 99 1.09 -10.76 -7.55
N LEU A 100 1.43 -10.98 -6.28
CA LEU A 100 1.99 -12.26 -5.81
C LEU A 100 1.00 -13.41 -5.99
N VAL A 101 -0.29 -13.18 -5.79
CA VAL A 101 -1.33 -14.21 -5.99
C VAL A 101 -1.64 -14.37 -7.47
N TYR A 102 -1.81 -13.27 -8.21
CA TYR A 102 -2.30 -13.33 -9.59
C TYR A 102 -1.26 -13.85 -10.59
N PHE A 103 0.00 -13.41 -10.53
CA PHE A 103 0.99 -13.82 -11.55
C PHE A 103 1.27 -15.33 -11.56
N PRO A 104 1.41 -16.02 -10.42
CA PRO A 104 1.49 -17.49 -10.41
C PRO A 104 0.22 -18.16 -10.92
N LEU A 105 -0.97 -17.60 -10.64
CA LEU A 105 -2.24 -18.11 -11.15
C LEU A 105 -2.31 -18.02 -12.68
N VAL A 106 -1.88 -16.90 -13.26
CA VAL A 106 -1.79 -16.76 -14.73
C VAL A 106 -0.88 -17.83 -15.33
N ASN A 107 0.29 -18.07 -14.72
CA ASN A 107 1.22 -19.10 -15.17
C ASN A 107 0.67 -20.52 -15.01
N ALA A 108 -0.08 -20.80 -13.95
CA ALA A 108 -0.64 -22.12 -13.68
C ALA A 108 -1.84 -22.47 -14.57
N TYR A 109 -2.60 -21.47 -15.04
CA TYR A 109 -3.79 -21.64 -15.87
C TYR A 109 -3.58 -21.20 -17.33
N GLU A 110 -2.34 -21.22 -17.82
CA GLU A 110 -1.97 -20.89 -19.20
C GLU A 110 -2.57 -19.55 -19.72
N GLY A 111 -2.66 -18.55 -18.84
CA GLY A 111 -3.20 -17.24 -19.18
C GLY A 111 -4.68 -17.02 -18.85
N ASN A 112 -5.44 -18.04 -18.45
CA ASN A 112 -6.87 -17.92 -18.16
C ASN A 112 -7.27 -18.38 -16.75
N PRO A 113 -6.81 -17.69 -15.69
CA PRO A 113 -7.16 -18.05 -14.32
C PRO A 113 -8.67 -17.84 -14.03
N PRO A 114 -9.30 -18.71 -13.21
CA PRO A 114 -10.72 -18.61 -12.89
C PRO A 114 -11.14 -17.29 -12.21
N PRO A 115 -10.38 -16.70 -11.26
CA PRO A 115 -10.63 -15.34 -10.81
C PRO A 115 -9.96 -14.33 -11.74
N THR A 116 -10.74 -13.32 -12.16
CA THR A 116 -10.17 -12.14 -12.81
C THR A 116 -9.23 -11.40 -11.85
N TYR A 117 -8.29 -10.61 -12.38
CA TYR A 117 -7.37 -9.84 -11.54
C TYR A 117 -8.10 -8.97 -10.52
N LEU A 118 -9.16 -8.27 -10.93
CA LEU A 118 -9.95 -7.42 -10.04
C LEU A 118 -10.58 -8.21 -8.89
N GLN A 119 -11.06 -9.43 -9.16
CA GLN A 119 -11.55 -10.31 -8.11
C GLN A 119 -10.41 -10.73 -7.17
N SER A 120 -9.23 -11.06 -7.69
CA SER A 120 -8.05 -11.34 -6.86
C SER A 120 -7.67 -10.15 -5.97
N VAL A 121 -7.73 -8.92 -6.50
CA VAL A 121 -7.50 -7.69 -5.71
C VAL A 121 -8.53 -7.54 -4.60
N TYR A 122 -9.82 -7.71 -4.89
CA TYR A 122 -10.86 -7.58 -3.87
C TYR A 122 -10.76 -8.67 -2.78
N ILE A 123 -10.42 -9.90 -3.16
CA ILE A 123 -10.14 -10.98 -2.21
C ILE A 123 -8.93 -10.62 -1.35
N CYS A 124 -7.83 -10.15 -1.96
CA CYS A 124 -6.64 -9.71 -1.22
C CYS A 124 -6.95 -8.53 -0.29
N TRP A 125 -7.76 -7.57 -0.74
CA TRP A 125 -8.17 -6.42 0.07
C TRP A 125 -8.92 -6.85 1.33
N ILE A 126 -9.87 -7.79 1.19
CA ILE A 126 -10.63 -8.31 2.33
C ILE A 126 -9.69 -9.06 3.30
N LEU A 127 -8.87 -9.97 2.79
CA LEU A 127 -8.04 -10.86 3.61
C LEU A 127 -6.84 -10.16 4.26
N THR A 128 -6.17 -9.28 3.52
CA THR A 128 -4.88 -8.71 3.94
C THR A 128 -5.03 -7.33 4.58
N THR A 129 -6.10 -6.60 4.28
CA THR A 129 -6.31 -5.24 4.80
C THR A 129 -7.52 -5.14 5.70
N LEU A 130 -8.71 -5.49 5.20
CA LEU A 130 -9.97 -5.22 5.92
C LEU A 130 -10.08 -6.05 7.21
N ILE A 131 -9.90 -7.37 7.13
CA ILE A 131 -9.98 -8.26 8.30
C ILE A 131 -8.89 -7.90 9.34
N PRO A 132 -7.59 -7.77 8.99
CA PRO A 132 -6.57 -7.45 9.96
C PRO A 132 -6.72 -6.05 10.58
N LEU A 133 -7.13 -5.03 9.81
CA LEU A 133 -7.39 -3.70 10.36
C LEU A 133 -8.55 -3.69 11.34
N ILE A 134 -9.68 -4.33 10.99
CA ILE A 134 -10.83 -4.43 11.91
C ILE A 134 -10.43 -5.20 13.17
N PHE A 135 -9.68 -6.29 13.02
CA PHE A 135 -9.18 -7.06 14.16
C PHE A 135 -8.28 -6.22 15.08
N MET A 136 -7.35 -5.44 14.52
CA MET A 136 -6.51 -4.53 15.32
C MET A 136 -7.31 -3.41 15.98
N MET A 137 -8.27 -2.79 15.27
CA MET A 137 -9.17 -1.79 15.85
C MET A 137 -9.96 -2.38 17.01
N TYR A 138 -10.46 -3.62 16.88
CA TYR A 138 -11.17 -4.33 17.94
C TYR A 138 -10.27 -4.60 19.14
N LEU A 139 -9.04 -5.08 18.93
CA LEU A 139 -8.08 -5.32 20.01
C LEU A 139 -7.71 -4.04 20.77
N ASP A 140 -7.47 -2.95 20.05
CA ASP A 140 -7.17 -1.65 20.67
C ASP A 140 -8.39 -1.06 21.39
N HIS A 141 -9.59 -1.25 20.84
CA HIS A 141 -10.82 -0.86 21.53
C HIS A 141 -11.04 -1.68 22.81
N LYS A 142 -10.76 -2.98 22.79
CA LYS A 142 -10.88 -3.85 23.98
C LYS A 142 -9.88 -3.48 25.06
N LYS A 143 -8.65 -3.11 24.70
CA LYS A 143 -7.58 -2.77 25.66
C LYS A 143 -7.67 -1.34 26.18
N GLU A 144 -7.91 -0.38 25.30
CA GLU A 144 -7.74 1.06 25.61
C GLU A 144 -9.02 1.88 25.44
N LYS A 145 -10.13 1.25 24.98
CA LYS A 145 -11.41 1.90 24.64
C LYS A 145 -11.28 3.05 23.64
N LYS A 146 -10.21 3.05 22.84
CA LYS A 146 -9.91 4.10 21.86
C LYS A 146 -9.64 3.48 20.49
N VAL A 147 -10.22 4.09 19.46
CA VAL A 147 -9.88 3.79 18.06
C VAL A 147 -8.92 4.86 17.57
N TYR A 148 -7.77 4.41 17.11
CA TYR A 148 -6.71 5.29 16.64
C TYR A 148 -6.97 5.77 15.22
N ARG A 149 -6.80 7.09 15.01
CA ARG A 149 -6.93 7.74 13.69
C ARG A 149 -6.13 7.08 12.55
N PRO A 150 -4.88 6.57 12.76
CA PRO A 150 -4.13 5.86 11.71
C PRO A 150 -4.91 4.76 11.01
N TYR A 151 -5.63 3.92 11.77
CA TYR A 151 -6.37 2.80 11.21
C TYR A 151 -7.56 3.27 10.38
N ILE A 152 -8.27 4.31 10.84
CA ILE A 152 -9.40 4.88 10.12
C ILE A 152 -8.90 5.49 8.80
N PHE A 153 -7.81 6.25 8.85
CA PHE A 153 -7.19 6.84 7.65
C PHE A 153 -6.80 5.76 6.64
N THR A 154 -6.18 4.69 7.11
CA THR A 154 -5.74 3.57 6.26
C THR A 154 -6.92 2.81 5.68
N LEU A 155 -7.95 2.54 6.49
CA LEU A 155 -9.14 1.82 6.05
C LEU A 155 -9.86 2.62 4.96
N ILE A 156 -10.10 3.92 5.18
CA ILE A 156 -10.78 4.78 4.20
C ILE A 156 -9.93 4.90 2.94
N GLY A 157 -8.64 5.19 3.09
CA GLY A 157 -7.73 5.39 1.97
C GLY A 157 -7.57 4.15 1.09
N VAL A 158 -7.35 2.99 1.72
CA VAL A 158 -7.21 1.72 0.99
C VAL A 158 -8.50 1.30 0.32
N SER A 159 -9.63 1.42 1.02
CA SER A 159 -10.94 1.13 0.43
C SER A 159 -11.24 2.05 -0.74
N PHE A 160 -10.93 3.34 -0.61
CA PHE A 160 -11.14 4.33 -1.66
C PHE A 160 -10.39 3.98 -2.93
N TYR A 161 -9.06 3.79 -2.87
CA TYR A 161 -8.32 3.51 -4.10
C TYR A 161 -8.67 2.12 -4.66
N THR A 162 -8.95 1.13 -3.82
CA THR A 162 -9.32 -0.23 -4.28
C THR A 162 -10.60 -0.20 -5.11
N LEU A 163 -11.62 0.52 -4.65
CA LEU A 163 -12.87 0.69 -5.38
C LEU A 163 -12.70 1.62 -6.60
N ALA A 164 -11.76 2.54 -6.54
CA ALA A 164 -11.46 3.47 -7.63
C ALA A 164 -10.67 2.84 -8.79
N ILE A 165 -10.06 1.65 -8.64
CA ILE A 165 -9.28 0.99 -9.70
C ILE A 165 -10.09 0.84 -10.99
N LYS A 166 -11.31 0.30 -10.89
CA LYS A 166 -12.17 0.07 -12.05
C LYS A 166 -12.57 1.38 -12.76
N PRO A 167 -13.19 2.37 -12.08
CA PRO A 167 -13.61 3.60 -12.75
C PRO A 167 -12.43 4.42 -13.27
N MET A 168 -11.29 4.45 -12.56
CA MET A 168 -10.10 5.17 -13.02
C MET A 168 -9.45 4.52 -14.24
N GLY A 169 -9.61 3.20 -14.41
CA GLY A 169 -9.15 2.48 -15.60
C GLY A 169 -9.93 2.81 -16.87
N GLU A 170 -11.14 3.35 -16.75
CA GLU A 170 -12.04 3.66 -17.88
C GLU A 170 -12.11 5.17 -18.16
N TRP A 171 -11.60 6.02 -17.27
CA TRP A 171 -11.70 7.47 -17.39
C TRP A 171 -10.62 8.07 -18.29
N GLN A 172 -11.06 8.63 -19.42
CA GLN A 172 -10.19 9.17 -20.46
C GLN A 172 -9.20 10.24 -19.95
N TRP A 173 -9.63 11.13 -19.05
CA TRP A 173 -8.74 12.17 -18.50
C TRP A 173 -7.54 11.58 -17.75
N TRP A 174 -7.73 10.45 -17.08
CA TRP A 174 -6.67 9.76 -16.35
C TRP A 174 -5.74 9.00 -17.31
N ILE A 175 -6.32 8.39 -18.34
CA ILE A 175 -5.58 7.74 -19.43
C ILE A 175 -4.66 8.76 -20.13
N ASP A 176 -5.16 9.95 -20.43
CA ASP A 176 -4.39 11.01 -21.07
C ASP A 176 -3.23 11.49 -20.19
N ILE A 177 -3.45 11.60 -18.86
CA ILE A 177 -2.38 11.88 -17.90
C ILE A 177 -1.34 10.76 -17.87
N CYS A 178 -1.79 9.50 -17.85
CA CYS A 178 -0.89 8.36 -17.85
C CYS A 178 -0.02 8.33 -19.11
N HIS A 179 -0.58 8.56 -20.30
CA HIS A 179 0.20 8.60 -21.54
C HIS A 179 1.17 9.79 -21.62
N ASN A 180 0.71 10.98 -21.23
CA ASN A 180 1.51 12.20 -21.42
C ASN A 180 2.59 12.41 -20.36
N ILE A 181 2.36 11.94 -19.14
CA ILE A 181 3.25 12.15 -18.00
C ILE A 181 3.93 10.86 -17.58
N ILE A 182 3.18 9.77 -17.38
CA ILE A 182 3.74 8.53 -16.80
C ILE A 182 4.45 7.69 -17.86
N GLY A 183 3.89 7.58 -19.07
CA GLY A 183 4.42 6.76 -20.16
C GLY A 183 5.69 7.31 -20.82
N LYS A 184 5.98 8.62 -20.69
CA LYS A 184 7.21 9.23 -21.21
C LYS A 184 8.42 9.08 -20.28
N GLY A 185 8.23 8.47 -19.11
CA GLY A 185 9.22 8.41 -18.05
C GLY A 185 9.30 9.74 -17.30
N MET A 186 9.24 9.67 -15.97
CA MET A 186 9.70 10.76 -15.11
C MET A 186 11.22 10.92 -15.21
#